data_AF-A0ABC8T167-F1
#
_entry.id   AF-A0ABC8T167-F1
#
_cell.length_a   1.000
_cell.length_b   1.000
_cell.length_c   1.000
_cell.angle_alpha   90.00
_cell.angle_beta   90.00
_cell.angle_gamma   90.00
#
_symmetry.space_group_name_H-M   'P 1'
#
loop_
_entity.id
_entity.type
_entity.pdbx_description
1 polymer ?
#
loop_
_entity_poly.entity_id
_entity_poly.type
_entity_poly.pdbx_seq_one_letter_code
_entity_poly.pdbx_strand_id
1 'polypeptide(L)'
;PTKGSIGSNKKRPPGPPGWPIVGNMFDLGTMPHQNLYQLRTKYGSVRWLKLGSTNTMVIQSAKAAAELFKKHDLPFADRKVPDALTALCYNQGSLAFGNYGPN
;
A
#
# COMPACT_ATOMS: atom_id res chain seq x y z
N PRO A 1 -36.92 -1.54 -21.31
CA PRO A 1 -36.47 -0.29 -20.67
C PRO A 1 -36.44 -0.39 -19.13
N THR A 2 -35.30 -0.79 -18.57
CA THR A 2 -34.86 -0.40 -17.22
C THR A 2 -33.33 -0.39 -17.24
N LYS A 3 -32.77 0.82 -17.33
CA LYS A 3 -31.32 1.05 -17.35
C LYS A 3 -30.73 0.63 -16.00
N GLY A 4 -29.98 -0.46 -15.96
CA GLY A 4 -29.10 -0.80 -14.85
C GLY A 4 -27.99 0.25 -14.77
N SER A 5 -27.94 0.97 -13.65
CA SER A 5 -26.89 1.92 -13.29
C SER A 5 -25.50 1.27 -13.43
N ILE A 6 -24.67 1.75 -14.37
CA ILE A 6 -23.24 1.46 -14.42
C ILE A 6 -22.57 2.30 -13.33
N GLY A 7 -22.71 1.88 -12.08
CA GLY A 7 -21.84 2.36 -11.02
C GLY A 7 -20.45 1.83 -11.31
N SER A 8 -19.50 2.71 -11.59
CA SER A 8 -18.09 2.36 -11.75
C SER A 8 -17.55 1.83 -10.42
N ASN A 9 -17.73 0.54 -10.18
CA ASN A 9 -17.18 -0.17 -9.05
C ASN A 9 -15.66 -0.19 -9.27
N LYS A 10 -14.96 0.84 -8.77
CA LYS A 10 -13.50 0.91 -8.77
C LYS A 10 -12.98 -0.22 -7.87
N LYS A 11 -12.94 -1.41 -8.45
CA LYS A 11 -12.48 -2.63 -7.79
C LYS A 11 -11.03 -2.41 -7.39
N ARG A 12 -10.78 -2.42 -6.07
CA ARG A 12 -9.43 -2.46 -5.54
C ARG A 12 -8.70 -3.69 -6.10
N PRO A 13 -7.36 -3.66 -6.19
CA PRO A 13 -6.60 -4.85 -6.51
C PRO A 13 -7.02 -6.03 -5.61
N PRO A 14 -6.99 -7.27 -6.11
CA PRO A 14 -7.32 -8.45 -5.30
C PRO A 14 -6.38 -8.57 -4.10
N GLY A 15 -6.77 -9.32 -3.07
CA GLY A 15 -5.94 -9.53 -1.88
C GLY A 15 -6.52 -10.53 -0.89
N PRO A 16 -5.71 -11.05 0.04
CA PRO A 16 -6.22 -11.90 1.13
C PRO A 16 -7.22 -11.13 2.00
N PRO A 17 -8.32 -11.77 2.42
CA PRO A 17 -9.24 -11.14 3.35
C PRO A 17 -8.52 -10.85 4.68
N GLY A 18 -8.56 -9.60 5.13
CA GLY A 18 -7.96 -9.20 6.39
C GLY A 18 -8.86 -9.53 7.59
N TRP A 19 -8.23 -9.79 8.74
CA TRP A 19 -8.93 -9.97 10.01
C TRP A 19 -9.55 -8.66 10.50
N PRO A 20 -10.61 -8.71 11.34
CA PRO A 20 -11.12 -7.53 12.02
C PRO A 20 -10.01 -6.79 12.78
N ILE A 21 -9.99 -5.46 12.68
CA ILE A 21 -9.04 -4.54 13.35
C ILE A 21 -7.59 -4.65 12.85
N VAL A 22 -6.96 -5.82 12.90
CA VAL A 22 -5.53 -6.03 12.57
C VAL A 22 -5.25 -6.23 11.07
N GLY A 23 -6.27 -6.61 10.29
CA GLY A 23 -6.11 -6.86 8.85
C GLY A 23 -5.21 -8.06 8.55
N ASN A 24 -4.23 -7.87 7.67
CA ASN A 24 -3.28 -8.85 7.13
C ASN A 24 -1.92 -8.81 7.84
N MET A 25 -1.80 -8.16 9.01
CA MET A 25 -0.51 -8.07 9.71
C MET A 25 0.07 -9.45 10.04
N PHE A 26 -0.77 -10.39 10.47
CA PHE A 26 -0.33 -11.76 10.79
C PHE A 26 0.06 -12.58 9.56
N ASP A 27 -0.47 -12.25 8.37
CA ASP A 27 -0.09 -12.90 7.12
C ASP A 27 1.38 -12.63 6.73
N LEU A 28 2.00 -11.60 7.32
CA LEU A 28 3.38 -11.21 7.03
C LEU A 28 4.42 -12.01 7.81
N GLY A 29 4.07 -12.57 8.98
CA GLY A 29 4.98 -13.35 9.82
C GLY A 29 6.30 -12.65 10.16
N THR A 30 7.34 -13.43 10.45
CA THR A 30 8.68 -12.92 10.82
C THR A 30 9.52 -12.46 9.63
N MET A 31 9.23 -12.98 8.43
CA MET A 31 9.92 -12.65 7.18
C MET A 31 8.94 -11.99 6.19
N PRO A 32 8.54 -10.73 6.43
CA PRO A 32 7.50 -10.05 5.66
C PRO A 32 7.79 -10.03 4.16
N HIS A 33 9.04 -9.81 3.76
CA HIS A 33 9.43 -9.78 2.34
C HIS A 33 9.22 -11.13 1.62
N GLN A 34 9.48 -12.25 2.30
CA GLN A 34 9.27 -13.60 1.74
C GLN A 34 7.80 -13.96 1.67
N ASN A 35 7.06 -13.71 2.76
CA ASN A 35 5.62 -13.98 2.79
C ASN A 35 4.87 -13.09 1.79
N LEU A 36 5.30 -11.84 1.64
CA LEU A 36 4.79 -10.98 0.58
C LEU A 36 5.05 -11.60 -0.80
N TYR A 37 6.26 -12.10 -1.06
CA TYR A 37 6.58 -12.76 -2.33
C TYR A 37 5.73 -14.01 -2.57
N GLN A 38 5.55 -14.87 -1.56
CA GLN A 38 4.74 -16.09 -1.67
C GLN A 38 3.28 -15.77 -2.03
N LEU A 39 2.67 -14.78 -1.38
CA LEU A 39 1.31 -14.34 -1.68
C LEU A 39 1.12 -13.86 -3.15
N ARG A 40 2.20 -13.54 -3.87
CA ARG A 40 2.16 -13.12 -5.28
C ARG A 40 1.54 -14.19 -6.16
N THR A 41 1.84 -15.46 -5.88
CA THR A 41 1.41 -16.60 -6.70
C THR A 41 -0.10 -16.73 -6.73
N LYS A 42 -0.77 -16.38 -5.62
CA LYS A 42 -2.23 -16.49 -5.46
C LYS A 42 -2.99 -15.22 -5.87
N TYR A 43 -2.46 -14.03 -5.56
CA TYR A 43 -3.18 -12.76 -5.73
C TYR A 43 -2.64 -11.88 -6.86
N GLY A 44 -1.54 -12.28 -7.50
CA GLY A 44 -0.90 -11.52 -8.58
C GLY A 44 0.12 -10.49 -8.09
N SER A 45 0.70 -9.77 -9.05
CA SER A 45 1.81 -8.82 -8.84
C SER A 45 1.38 -7.44 -8.33
N VAL A 46 0.09 -7.11 -8.36
CA VAL A 46 -0.45 -5.88 -7.78
C VAL A 46 -1.65 -6.28 -6.94
N ARG A 47 -1.56 -6.04 -5.63
CA ARG A 47 -2.56 -6.53 -4.69
C ARG A 47 -2.76 -5.60 -3.50
N TRP A 48 -3.90 -5.76 -2.84
CA TRP A 48 -4.31 -4.93 -1.71
C TRP A 48 -4.18 -5.68 -0.39
N LEU A 49 -3.62 -5.02 0.62
CA LEU A 49 -3.54 -5.49 1.99
C LEU A 49 -4.07 -4.41 2.93
N LYS A 50 -4.52 -4.82 4.12
CA LYS A 50 -4.83 -3.92 5.23
C LYS A 50 -3.88 -4.23 6.37
N LEU A 51 -3.01 -3.30 6.77
CA LEU A 51 -2.08 -3.47 7.89
C LEU A 51 -2.59 -2.62 9.07
N GLY A 52 -3.34 -3.25 9.97
CA GLY A 52 -4.09 -2.54 11.01
C GLY A 52 -5.13 -1.60 10.39
N SER A 53 -5.03 -0.31 10.68
CA SER A 53 -5.87 0.75 10.10
C SER A 53 -5.37 1.26 8.74
N THR A 54 -4.19 0.84 8.28
CA THR A 54 -3.56 1.34 7.05
C THR A 54 -3.91 0.47 5.85
N ASN A 55 -4.35 1.10 4.77
CA ASN A 55 -4.52 0.44 3.48
C ASN A 55 -3.19 0.43 2.72
N THR A 56 -2.80 -0.72 2.19
CA THR A 56 -1.48 -0.91 1.57
C THR A 56 -1.62 -1.61 0.23
N MET A 57 -1.12 -0.97 -0.83
CA MET A 57 -0.97 -1.60 -2.14
C MET A 57 0.44 -2.15 -2.27
N VAL A 58 0.57 -3.44 -2.61
CA VAL A 58 1.86 -4.10 -2.79
C VAL A 58 2.10 -4.31 -4.27
N ILE A 59 3.24 -3.82 -4.76
CA ILE A 59 3.66 -3.93 -6.17
C ILE A 59 4.88 -4.85 -6.26
N GLN A 60 4.76 -5.91 -7.04
CA GLN A 60 5.76 -6.98 -7.21
C GLN A 60 6.02 -7.28 -8.69
N SER A 61 6.10 -6.23 -9.51
CA SER A 61 6.59 -6.34 -10.89
C SER A 61 7.25 -5.04 -11.34
N ALA A 62 8.30 -5.16 -12.15
CA ALA A 62 9.01 -4.01 -12.69
C ALA A 62 8.10 -3.12 -13.55
N LYS A 63 7.20 -3.73 -14.35
CA LYS A 63 6.26 -2.99 -15.20
C LYS A 63 5.33 -2.10 -14.38
N ALA A 64 4.67 -2.66 -13.36
CA ALA A 64 3.74 -1.89 -12.53
C ALA A 64 4.47 -0.86 -11.65
N ALA A 65 5.68 -1.17 -11.16
CA ALA A 65 6.49 -0.21 -10.42
C ALA A 65 6.92 0.97 -11.31
N ALA A 66 7.36 0.69 -12.54
CA ALA A 66 7.73 1.72 -13.50
C ALA A 66 6.51 2.59 -13.88
N GLU A 67 5.33 1.99 -14.01
CA GLU A 67 4.09 2.75 -14.26
C GLU A 67 3.74 3.66 -13.08
N LEU A 68 3.80 3.15 -11.85
CA LEU A 68 3.57 3.95 -10.64
C LEU A 68 4.57 5.11 -10.57
N PHE A 69 5.87 4.84 -10.63
CA PHE A 69 6.91 5.85 -10.39
C PHE A 69 7.20 6.76 -11.58
N LYS A 70 6.72 6.46 -12.80
CA LYS A 70 6.94 7.34 -13.97
C LYS A 70 5.69 8.10 -14.39
N LYS A 71 4.49 7.54 -14.16
CA LYS A 71 3.23 8.15 -14.63
C LYS A 71 2.34 8.64 -13.49
N HIS A 72 2.55 8.12 -12.28
CA HIS A 72 1.71 8.39 -11.12
C HIS A 72 2.59 8.65 -9.89
N ASP A 73 3.72 9.33 -10.05
CA ASP A 73 4.66 9.60 -8.96
C ASP A 73 4.11 10.62 -7.97
N LEU A 74 3.55 11.74 -8.44
CA LEU A 74 3.09 12.83 -7.58
C LEU A 74 2.10 12.41 -6.47
N PRO A 75 1.04 11.60 -6.73
CA PRO A 75 0.14 11.15 -5.67
C PRO A 75 0.78 10.20 -4.66
N PHE A 76 1.95 9.64 -4.97
CA PHE A 76 2.69 8.67 -4.16
C PHE A 76 4.07 9.20 -3.73
N ALA A 77 4.32 10.50 -3.96
CA ALA A 77 5.60 11.13 -3.63
C ALA A 77 5.76 11.34 -2.12
N ASP A 78 4.62 11.45 -1.41
CA ASP A 78 4.60 11.63 0.03
C ASP A 78 4.78 10.32 0.80
N ARG A 79 5.35 10.40 2.00
CA ARG A 79 5.74 9.22 2.79
C ARG A 79 4.88 9.09 4.03
N LYS A 80 4.30 7.91 4.24
CA LYS A 80 3.62 7.62 5.50
C LYS A 80 4.66 7.47 6.61
N VAL A 81 4.72 8.46 7.50
CA VAL A 81 5.60 8.43 8.68
C VAL A 81 5.01 7.48 9.72
N PRO A 82 5.79 6.46 10.18
CA PRO A 82 5.38 5.64 11.32
C PRO A 82 5.23 6.48 12.59
N ASP A 83 4.17 6.24 13.38
CA ASP A 83 3.91 6.98 14.63
C ASP A 83 5.08 6.87 15.63
N ALA A 84 5.84 5.77 15.58
CA ALA A 84 7.05 5.61 16.40
C ALA A 84 8.11 6.71 16.14
N LEU A 85 8.16 7.27 14.93
CA LEU A 85 9.11 8.33 14.57
C LEU A 85 8.59 9.74 14.91
N THR A 86 7.29 9.89 15.19
CA THR A 86 6.72 11.19 15.57
C THR A 86 6.83 11.43 17.07
N ALA A 87 6.90 10.37 17.89
CA ALA A 87 6.98 10.45 19.35
C ALA A 87 8.14 11.32 19.88
N LEU A 88 9.27 11.38 19.16
CA LEU A 88 10.44 12.21 19.50
C LEU A 88 10.74 13.27 18.44
N CYS A 89 9.76 13.62 17.59
CA CYS A 89 9.91 14.57 16.48
C CYS A 89 11.02 14.20 15.47
N TYR A 90 11.44 12.93 15.40
CA TYR A 90 12.49 12.49 14.46
C TYR A 90 12.09 12.66 12.99
N ASN A 91 10.80 12.68 12.70
CA ASN A 91 10.30 12.99 11.37
C ASN A 91 10.61 14.42 10.92
N GLN A 92 10.70 15.40 11.82
CA GLN A 92 10.89 16.82 11.47
C GLN A 92 12.29 17.12 10.93
N GLY A 93 13.31 16.40 11.41
CA GLY A 93 14.70 16.52 10.93
C GLY A 93 15.09 15.46 9.90
N SER A 94 14.19 14.52 9.56
CA SER A 94 14.52 13.39 8.69
C SER A 94 14.26 13.72 7.23
N LEU A 95 15.33 13.73 6.42
CA LEU A 95 15.21 13.80 4.97
C LEU A 95 14.48 12.58 4.38
N ALA A 96 14.59 11.42 5.03
CA ALA A 96 13.97 10.18 4.57
C ALA A 96 12.47 10.09 4.87
N PHE A 97 11.97 10.84 5.85
CA PHE A 97 10.56 10.83 6.28
C PHE A 97 9.86 12.18 6.14
N GLY A 98 10.55 13.19 5.58
CA GLY A 98 9.96 14.49 5.26
C GLY A 98 8.88 14.40 4.19
N ASN A 99 7.94 15.33 4.27
CA ASN A 99 6.85 15.44 3.30
C ASN A 99 7.38 15.88 1.94
N TYR A 100 6.69 15.48 0.87
CA TYR A 100 7.03 15.96 -0.47
C TYR A 100 6.55 17.40 -0.68
N GLY A 101 7.46 18.29 -1.09
CA GLY A 101 7.14 19.68 -1.42
C GLY A 101 8.31 20.63 -1.15
N PRO A 102 8.21 21.89 -1.56
CA PRO A 102 9.11 22.93 -1.08
C PRO A 102 8.94 23.11 0.43
N ASN A 103 10.06 23.22 1.14
CA ASN A 103 10.12 23.57 2.56
C ASN A 103 9.94 25.07 2.77
#